data_AF-A0A357A8F3-F1
#
_entry.id   AF-A0A357A8F3-F1
#
_cell.length_a   1.000
_cell.length_b   1.000
_cell.length_c   1.000
_cell.angle_alpha   90.00
_cell.angle_beta   90.00
_cell.angle_gamma   90.00
#
_symmetry.space_group_name_H-M   'P 1'
#
loop_
_entity.id
_entity.type
_entity.pdbx_description
1 polymer ?
#
loop_
_entity_poly.entity_id
_entity_poly.type
_entity_poly.pdbx_seq_one_letter_code
_entity_poly.pdbx_strand_id
1 'polypeptide(L)' 'RVTEEGYHEFTGKAWDAVDSIYYDARCSLLSARVERSPWEGILISDRFPVVAQVLLR' A
#
# COMPACT_ATOMS: atom_id res chain seq x y z
N ARG A 1 13.25 -14.04 -6.77
CA ARG A 1 12.60 -13.06 -7.69
C ARG A 1 11.41 -12.53 -6.94
N VAL A 2 11.48 -11.31 -6.40
CA VAL A 2 10.41 -10.68 -5.64
C VAL A 2 9.59 -9.87 -6.64
N THR A 3 8.36 -10.26 -6.90
CA THR A 3 7.46 -9.59 -7.84
C THR A 3 6.87 -8.33 -7.21
N GLU A 4 6.93 -7.24 -7.96
CA GLU A 4 6.20 -6.00 -7.73
C GLU A 4 4.71 -6.28 -7.95
N GLU A 5 3.91 -6.39 -6.89
CA GLU A 5 2.46 -6.50 -7.06
C GLU A 5 1.79 -5.19 -6.65
N GLY A 6 1.40 -4.46 -7.69
CA GLY A 6 0.53 -3.30 -7.61
C GLY A 6 -0.92 -3.67 -7.37
N TYR A 7 -1.70 -2.63 -7.08
CA TYR A 7 -3.15 -2.56 -6.90
C TYR A 7 -3.97 -3.86 -7.13
N HIS A 8 -4.64 -4.30 -6.07
CA HIS A 8 -5.65 -5.35 -6.13
C HIS A 8 -7.03 -4.77 -5.77
N GLU A 9 -8.03 -5.02 -6.61
CA GLU A 9 -9.43 -4.91 -6.19
C GLU A 9 -9.66 -5.91 -5.05
N PHE A 10 -10.41 -5.51 -4.01
CA PHE A 10 -10.69 -6.39 -2.88
C PHE A 10 -11.55 -7.58 -3.33
N THR A 11 -10.91 -8.70 -3.65
CA THR A 11 -11.58 -9.91 -4.18
C THR A 11 -12.03 -10.90 -3.09
N GLY A 12 -11.70 -10.63 -1.82
CA GLY A 12 -11.91 -11.58 -0.71
C GLY A 12 -10.99 -12.82 -0.77
N LYS A 13 -10.06 -12.89 -1.71
CA LYS A 13 -9.03 -13.92 -1.78
C LYS A 13 -7.70 -13.31 -1.33
N ALA A 14 -7.12 -13.88 -0.27
CA ALA A 14 -5.82 -13.46 0.23
C ALA A 14 -4.75 -13.88 -0.78
N TRP A 15 -4.22 -12.92 -1.52
CA TRP A 15 -3.01 -13.07 -2.31
C TRP A 15 -2.03 -11.99 -1.84
N ASP A 16 -0.90 -12.43 -1.27
CA ASP A 16 0.37 -11.72 -0.94
C ASP A 16 0.37 -10.28 -0.36
N ALA A 17 -0.78 -9.64 -0.13
CA ALA A 17 -0.86 -8.34 0.52
C ALA A 17 -0.75 -8.49 2.04
N VAL A 18 0.48 -8.35 2.56
CA VAL A 18 0.77 -8.43 4.00
C VAL A 18 0.22 -7.24 4.78
N ASP A 19 0.20 -6.05 4.15
CA ASP A 19 -0.34 -4.81 4.71
C ASP A 19 -1.38 -4.19 3.74
N SER A 20 -2.44 -3.59 4.29
CA SER A 20 -3.55 -3.06 3.49
C SER A 20 -4.16 -1.79 4.10
N ILE A 21 -4.56 -0.84 3.25
CA ILE A 21 -5.33 0.35 3.64
C ILE A 21 -6.75 0.22 3.06
N TYR A 22 -7.74 0.12 3.94
CA TYR A 22 -9.15 0.11 3.55
C TYR A 22 -9.72 1.53 3.58
N TYR A 23 -10.47 1.90 2.54
CA TYR A 23 -11.19 3.16 2.45
C TYR A 23 -12.59 2.91 1.86
N ASP A 24 -13.55 3.78 2.18
CA ASP A 24 -14.92 3.66 1.68
C ASP A 24 -15.17 4.55 0.45
N ALA A 25 -16.38 4.44 -0.13
CA ALA A 25 -16.76 5.09 -1.37
C ALA A 25 -16.78 6.64 -1.32
N ARG A 26 -16.64 7.24 -0.13
CA ARG A 26 -16.49 8.69 0.04
C ARG A 26 -15.09 9.18 -0.38
N CYS A 27 -14.12 8.28 -0.50
CA CYS A 27 -12.78 8.60 -0.93
C CYS A 27 -12.53 8.11 -2.37
N SER A 28 -11.92 8.95 -3.20
CA SER A 28 -11.32 8.52 -4.46
C SER A 28 -9.84 8.28 -4.25
N LEU A 29 -9.34 7.11 -4.60
CA LEU A 29 -7.90 6.86 -4.61
C LEU A 29 -7.25 7.65 -5.75
N LEU A 30 -6.27 8.49 -5.42
CA LEU A 30 -5.45 9.21 -6.40
C LEU A 30 -4.17 8.43 -6.73
N SER A 31 -3.49 7.90 -5.70
CA SER A 31 -2.29 7.07 -5.87
C SER A 31 -2.09 6.16 -4.66
N ALA A 32 -1.40 5.03 -4.87
CA ALA A 32 -0.94 4.14 -3.83
C ALA A 32 0.47 3.63 -4.17
N ARG A 33 1.35 3.56 -3.18
CA ARG A 33 2.72 3.04 -3.35
C ARG A 33 3.25 2.43 -2.06
N VAL A 34 4.23 1.56 -2.19
CA VAL A 34 5.05 1.08 -1.08
C VAL A 34 6.29 1.97 -1.00
N GLU A 35 6.52 2.64 0.14
CA GLU A 35 7.73 3.41 0.37
C GLU A 35 8.85 2.46 0.80
N ARG A 36 9.75 2.16 -0.15
CA ARG A 36 10.88 1.25 0.08
C ARG A 36 12.15 1.96 0.52
N SER A 37 12.16 3.30 0.50
CA SER A 37 13.33 4.09 0.87
C SER A 37 13.54 3.99 2.39
N PRO A 38 14.72 3.57 2.87
CA PRO A 38 15.06 3.61 4.28
C PRO A 38 15.02 5.06 4.80
N TRP A 39 14.57 5.24 6.03
CA TRP A 39 14.60 6.55 6.67
C TRP A 39 16.02 6.83 7.19
N GLU A 40 16.68 7.86 6.63
CA GLU A 40 18.08 8.18 6.93
C GLU A 40 19.05 6.98 6.76
N GLY A 41 18.75 6.09 5.80
CA GLY A 41 19.55 4.89 5.57
C GLY A 41 19.27 3.73 6.55
N ILE A 42 18.33 3.91 7.50
CA ILE A 42 17.97 2.93 8.52
C ILE A 42 16.62 2.28 8.17
N LEU A 43 16.60 0.95 8.18
CA LEU A 43 15.35 0.19 8.18
C LEU A 43 14.85 0.08 9.62
N ILE A 44 13.77 0.81 9.91
CA ILE A 44 13.16 0.86 11.25
C ILE A 44 12.12 -0.25 11.49
N SER A 45 11.76 -1.00 10.44
CA SER A 45 10.78 -2.10 10.48
C SER A 45 11.16 -3.16 9.45
N ASP A 46 10.73 -4.39 9.71
CA ASP A 46 10.73 -5.52 8.78
C ASP A 46 9.65 -5.41 7.68
N ARG A 47 8.79 -4.39 7.76
CA ARG A 47 7.77 -4.04 6.77
C ARG A 47 8.02 -2.66 6.18
N PHE A 48 7.55 -2.44 4.95
CA PHE A 48 7.62 -1.17 4.27
C PHE A 48 6.30 -0.40 4.39
N PRO A 49 6.32 0.91 4.67
CA PRO A 49 5.10 1.70 4.71
C PRO A 49 4.32 1.66 3.40
N VAL A 50 3.01 1.41 3.50
CA VAL A 50 2.07 1.61 2.39
C VAL A 50 1.53 3.05 2.48
N VAL A 51 1.67 3.81 1.40
CA VAL A 51 1.25 5.22 1.35
C VAL A 51 0.17 5.36 0.27
N ALA A 52 -0.99 5.88 0.67
CA ALA A 52 -2.10 6.17 -0.23
C ALA A 52 -2.43 7.66 -0.20
N GLN A 53 -2.65 8.24 -1.37
CA GLN A 53 -3.21 9.58 -1.53
C GLN A 53 -4.65 9.46 -1.97
N VAL A 54 -5.56 10.13 -1.25
CA VAL A 54 -6.99 10.09 -1.54
C VAL A 54 -7.57 11.49 -1.65
N LEU A 55 -8.63 11.62 -2.44
CA LEU A 55 -9.49 12.80 -2.51
C LEU A 55 -10.81 12.48 -1.81
N LEU A 56 -11.18 13.30 -0.82
CA LEU A 56 -12.51 13.22 -0.22
C LEU A 56 -13.54 13.81 -1.18
N ARG A 57 -14.62 13.08 -1.44
CA ARG A 57 -15.76 13.51 -2.25
C ARG A 57 -16.79 14.25 -1.41
#